data_AF-A0A5Q4SPQ2-F1
#
_entry.id   AF-A0A5Q4SPQ2-F1
#
_cell.length_a   1.000
_cell.length_b   1.000
_cell.length_c   1.000
_cell.angle_alpha   90.00
_cell.angle_beta   90.00
_cell.angle_gamma   90.00
#
_symmetry.space_group_name_H-M   'P 1'
#
loop_
_entity.id
_entity.type
_entity.pdbx_description
1 polymer ?
#
loop_
_entity_poly.entity_id
_entity_poly.type
_entity_poly.pdbx_seq_one_letter_code
_entity_poly.pdbx_strand_id
1 'polypeptide(L)'
;MVVAEAPPLYLGLGRLYERELDAHGVGAVMLTHKWQSTDLLAPHSDIDVRVLLPEAPADWEEWNHHLASAHRSAVRREVSHGRLLEHPPGFAFTVAEADGRLISAPELATWSLISGSARDFQRWRSRAQMAPWCEVDERFYRGILQARLGGRYQLAADSTDNVVEDLTAYRRHCVAWHYLAPCWFAAAALATRTRCPGKTAALTQWRPDGLDAYAELFLRHSESGPDGRPRSPRHLLRAAHVSLQAAMRRIPDASHPPDTGKESTGTDWVMTAGMLRVRVARWLYYLDPPSGVATEYLIRREAKELRSAAQTLYTLAEDRTSPVQRLSARMAGLIPTGPTTADTLRATLAHWHRQKPIVRDFLSLTPDDVNP
;
A
#
# COMPACT_ATOMS: atom_id res chain seq x y z
N MET A 1 -9.80 -17.40 24.80
CA MET A 1 -10.29 -16.31 25.67
C MET A 1 -9.27 -15.19 25.59
N VAL A 2 -9.76 -13.95 25.46
CA VAL A 2 -9.05 -12.68 25.20
C VAL A 2 -8.49 -12.51 23.78
N VAL A 3 -9.28 -11.83 22.96
CA VAL A 3 -8.84 -11.14 21.74
C VAL A 3 -7.78 -10.14 22.18
N ALA A 4 -6.54 -10.28 21.68
CA ALA A 4 -5.52 -9.28 21.93
C ALA A 4 -5.97 -7.96 21.31
N GLU A 5 -6.49 -7.05 22.15
CA GLU A 5 -6.57 -5.63 21.81
C GLU A 5 -5.17 -5.21 21.35
N ALA A 6 -5.03 -4.76 20.10
CA ALA A 6 -3.82 -4.11 19.66
C ALA A 6 -3.62 -2.87 20.57
N PRO A 7 -2.62 -2.85 21.47
CA PRO A 7 -2.52 -1.84 22.52
C PRO A 7 -1.80 -0.58 21.96
N PRO A 8 -1.65 0.51 22.74
CA PRO A 8 -1.75 1.94 22.32
C PRO A 8 -0.67 2.48 21.36
N LEU A 9 0.25 1.65 20.87
CA LEU A 9 1.37 2.06 20.02
C LEU A 9 0.90 2.70 18.71
N TYR A 10 0.08 2.01 17.91
CA TYR A 10 -0.32 2.51 16.59
C TYR A 10 -1.28 3.70 16.66
N LEU A 11 -2.17 3.74 17.66
CA LEU A 11 -3.03 4.90 17.89
C LEU A 11 -2.20 6.12 18.31
N GLY A 12 -1.24 5.94 19.22
CA GLY A 12 -0.32 6.98 19.64
C GLY A 12 0.54 7.49 18.47
N LEU A 13 1.07 6.56 17.67
CA LEU A 13 1.88 6.84 16.48
C LEU A 13 1.07 7.56 15.41
N GLY A 14 -0.18 7.16 15.16
CA GLY A 14 -1.09 7.84 14.23
C GLY A 14 -1.36 9.29 14.64
N ARG A 15 -1.64 9.54 15.93
CA ARG A 15 -1.81 10.90 16.48
C ARG A 15 -0.53 11.72 16.44
N LEU A 16 0.63 11.10 16.67
CA LEU A 16 1.91 11.77 16.50
C LEU A 16 2.09 12.18 15.04
N TYR A 17 1.82 11.27 14.12
CA TYR A 17 1.99 11.52 12.70
C TYR A 17 1.07 12.65 12.22
N GLU A 18 -0.19 12.65 12.62
CA GLU A 18 -1.13 13.75 12.37
C GLU A 18 -0.58 15.11 12.85
N ARG A 19 -0.12 15.19 14.10
CA ARG A 19 0.45 16.44 14.63
C ARG A 19 1.66 16.93 13.84
N GLU A 20 2.53 16.02 13.39
CA GLU A 20 3.68 16.39 12.57
C GLU A 20 3.23 16.86 11.17
N LEU A 21 2.22 16.24 10.57
CA LEU A 21 1.65 16.71 9.30
C LEU A 21 1.05 18.12 9.43
N ASP A 22 0.33 18.40 10.52
CA ASP A 22 -0.25 19.72 10.81
C ASP A 22 0.83 20.77 11.05
N ALA A 23 1.83 20.45 11.89
CA ALA A 23 2.92 21.37 12.22
C ALA A 23 3.76 21.77 11.00
N HIS A 24 3.76 20.95 9.95
CA HIS A 24 4.46 21.19 8.70
C HIS A 24 3.52 21.65 7.57
N GLY A 25 2.24 21.91 7.83
CA GLY A 25 1.32 22.49 6.84
C GLY A 25 0.95 21.57 5.68
N VAL A 26 0.88 20.26 5.90
CA VAL A 26 0.49 19.28 4.87
C VAL A 26 -1.01 19.35 4.53
N GLY A 27 -1.84 19.85 5.46
CA GLY A 27 -3.26 20.11 5.20
C GLY A 27 -4.11 18.84 4.97
N ALA A 28 -3.76 17.74 5.62
CA ALA A 28 -4.55 16.50 5.55
C ALA A 28 -5.88 16.68 6.30
N VAL A 29 -6.99 16.32 5.66
CA VAL A 29 -8.32 16.30 6.33
C VAL A 29 -8.67 14.93 6.86
N MET A 30 -8.00 13.88 6.38
CA MET A 30 -8.15 12.54 6.89
C MET A 30 -6.89 11.72 6.64
N LEU A 31 -6.56 10.87 7.63
CA LEU A 31 -5.50 9.88 7.56
C LEU A 31 -6.10 8.49 7.74
N THR A 32 -5.64 7.54 6.94
CA THR A 32 -6.02 6.13 7.08
C THR A 32 -4.80 5.24 7.06
N HIS A 33 -4.91 4.08 7.70
CA HIS A 33 -4.07 2.94 7.42
C HIS A 33 -4.61 2.21 6.19
N LYS A 34 -3.72 1.66 5.37
CA LYS A 34 -4.09 0.74 4.28
C LYS A 34 -4.85 -0.49 4.81
N TRP A 35 -4.45 -1.00 5.97
CA TRP A 35 -4.99 -2.23 6.55
C TRP A 35 -5.89 -1.95 7.75
N GLN A 36 -6.68 -2.94 8.18
CA GLN A 36 -7.45 -2.86 9.42
C GLN A 36 -6.52 -2.77 10.63
N SER A 37 -6.97 -2.15 11.71
CA SER A 37 -6.21 -2.06 12.97
C SER A 37 -5.83 -3.45 13.51
N THR A 38 -6.69 -4.45 13.35
CA THR A 38 -6.41 -5.85 13.71
C THR A 38 -5.29 -6.49 12.90
N ASP A 39 -4.93 -5.89 11.76
CA ASP A 39 -3.84 -6.33 10.90
C ASP A 39 -2.53 -5.59 11.16
N LEU A 40 -2.49 -4.65 12.12
CA LEU A 40 -1.28 -3.95 12.54
C LEU A 40 -0.75 -4.63 13.80
N LEU A 41 0.21 -5.52 13.64
CA LEU A 41 0.74 -6.34 14.73
C LEU A 41 2.02 -5.74 15.27
N ALA A 42 1.90 -5.14 16.46
CA ALA A 42 3.03 -4.53 17.14
C ALA A 42 4.05 -5.61 17.60
N PRO A 43 5.35 -5.30 17.63
CA PRO A 43 6.00 -4.07 17.15
C PRO A 43 6.47 -4.19 15.68
N HIS A 44 5.95 -5.15 14.92
CA HIS A 44 6.58 -5.59 13.66
C HIS A 44 5.94 -5.03 12.39
N SER A 45 4.64 -4.71 12.42
CA SER A 45 3.98 -4.09 11.27
C SER A 45 4.34 -2.61 11.18
N ASP A 46 4.74 -2.18 10.00
CA ASP A 46 4.75 -0.77 9.61
C ASP A 46 3.34 -0.24 9.38
N ILE A 47 3.22 1.08 9.42
CA ILE A 47 1.98 1.77 9.10
C ILE A 47 2.01 2.33 7.68
N ASP A 48 1.32 1.64 6.78
CA ASP A 48 1.02 2.12 5.44
C ASP A 48 -0.04 3.23 5.50
N VAL A 49 0.35 4.50 5.46
CA VAL A 49 -0.59 5.63 5.52
C VAL A 49 -1.15 5.98 4.14
N ARG A 50 -2.40 6.44 4.10
CA ARG A 50 -3.01 7.20 2.98
C ARG A 50 -3.43 8.56 3.48
N VAL A 51 -3.18 9.59 2.68
CA VAL A 51 -3.57 10.98 2.99
C VAL A 51 -4.75 11.37 2.12
N LEU A 52 -5.78 11.94 2.74
CA LEU A 52 -6.90 12.58 2.06
C LEU A 52 -6.77 14.09 2.24
N LEU A 53 -6.77 14.80 1.12
CA LEU A 53 -6.68 16.25 1.03
C LEU A 53 -8.06 16.83 0.68
N PRO A 54 -8.39 18.05 1.14
CA PRO A 54 -9.64 18.69 0.74
C PRO A 54 -9.69 18.94 -0.77
N GLU A 55 -8.56 19.37 -1.33
CA GLU A 55 -8.35 19.65 -2.75
C GLU A 55 -6.89 19.35 -3.15
N ALA A 56 -6.61 19.35 -4.45
CA ALA A 56 -5.23 19.21 -4.94
C ALA A 56 -4.42 20.47 -4.57
N PRO A 57 -3.20 20.33 -4.00
CA PRO A 57 -2.33 21.46 -3.76
C PRO A 57 -1.98 22.21 -5.05
N ALA A 58 -1.83 23.53 -4.96
CA ALA A 58 -1.37 24.35 -6.08
C ALA A 58 0.07 23.99 -6.50
N ASP A 59 0.90 23.59 -5.53
CA ASP A 59 2.27 23.14 -5.75
C ASP A 59 2.54 21.80 -5.06
N TRP A 60 2.46 20.71 -5.84
CA TRP A 60 2.78 19.37 -5.36
C TRP A 60 4.23 19.23 -4.89
N GLU A 61 5.17 19.97 -5.47
CA GLU A 61 6.58 19.86 -5.08
C GLU A 61 6.80 20.42 -3.68
N GLU A 62 6.28 21.61 -3.40
CA GLU A 62 6.32 22.23 -2.06
C GLU A 62 5.59 21.35 -1.04
N TRP A 63 4.38 20.89 -1.36
CA TRP A 63 3.62 19.99 -0.50
C TRP A 63 4.39 18.71 -0.13
N ASN A 64 5.14 18.13 -1.08
CA ASN A 64 5.97 16.96 -0.80
C ASN A 64 7.20 17.27 0.08
N HIS A 65 7.78 18.47 0.00
CA HIS A 65 8.84 18.88 0.92
C HIS A 65 8.33 19.00 2.35
N HIS A 66 7.12 19.53 2.53
CA HIS A 66 6.44 19.56 3.82
C HIS A 66 6.15 18.15 4.34
N LEU A 67 5.61 17.27 3.48
CA LEU A 67 5.34 15.87 3.84
C LEU A 67 6.62 15.10 4.23
N ALA A 68 7.71 15.26 3.48
CA ALA A 68 9.00 14.64 3.81
C ALA A 68 9.54 15.14 5.16
N SER A 69 9.42 16.44 5.42
CA SER A 69 9.86 17.06 6.67
C SER A 69 9.06 16.54 7.86
N ALA A 70 7.72 16.53 7.76
CA ALA A 70 6.84 15.96 8.76
C ALA A 70 7.16 14.49 9.07
N HIS A 71 7.37 13.70 8.01
CA HIS A 71 7.69 12.29 8.17
C HIS A 71 9.04 12.08 8.86
N ARG A 72 10.09 12.82 8.48
CA ARG A 72 11.39 12.79 9.17
C ARG A 72 11.26 13.21 10.63
N SER A 73 10.47 14.24 10.93
CA SER A 73 10.23 14.70 12.31
C SER A 73 9.59 13.60 13.15
N ALA A 74 8.57 12.91 12.62
CA ALA A 74 7.92 11.79 13.29
C ALA A 74 8.88 10.60 13.53
N VAL A 75 9.68 10.22 12.53
CA VAL A 75 10.65 9.13 12.63
C VAL A 75 11.76 9.46 13.63
N ARG A 76 12.22 10.71 13.72
CA ARG A 76 13.28 11.14 14.66
C ARG A 76 12.88 11.07 16.14
N ARG A 77 11.58 10.97 16.45
CA ARG A 77 11.11 10.98 17.85
C ARG A 77 11.56 9.75 18.64
N GLU A 78 11.65 8.59 18.00
CA GLU A 78 12.01 7.34 18.66
C GLU A 78 12.65 6.38 17.65
N VAL A 79 13.69 5.65 18.08
CA VAL A 79 14.43 4.73 17.19
C VAL A 79 13.51 3.66 16.58
N SER A 80 12.54 3.16 17.35
CA SER A 80 11.55 2.17 16.90
C SER A 80 10.69 2.68 15.73
N HIS A 81 10.51 4.00 15.59
CA HIS A 81 9.74 4.59 14.50
C HIS A 81 10.39 4.37 13.13
N GLY A 82 11.70 4.15 13.04
CA GLY A 82 12.35 3.80 11.77
C GLY A 82 11.78 2.53 11.13
N ARG A 83 11.28 1.58 11.94
CA ARG A 83 10.56 0.39 11.46
C ARG A 83 9.08 0.66 11.25
N LEU A 84 8.43 1.34 12.19
CA LEU A 84 6.97 1.51 12.19
C LEU A 84 6.51 2.53 11.12
N LEU A 85 7.32 3.56 10.87
CA LEU A 85 7.16 4.59 9.84
C LEU A 85 8.22 4.39 8.74
N GLU A 86 8.39 3.16 8.25
CA GLU A 86 9.38 2.81 7.22
C GLU A 86 9.23 3.65 5.94
N HIS A 87 8.01 4.12 5.67
CA HIS A 87 7.66 4.83 4.46
C HIS A 87 6.79 6.06 4.75
N PRO A 88 7.00 7.18 4.05
CA PRO A 88 5.97 8.19 3.91
C PRO A 88 4.69 7.61 3.28
N PRO A 89 3.56 8.33 3.32
CA PRO A 89 2.28 7.84 2.83
C PRO A 89 2.38 7.27 1.42
N GLY A 90 1.69 6.15 1.19
CA GLY A 90 1.76 5.45 -0.09
C GLY A 90 0.93 6.10 -1.20
N PHE A 91 -0.10 6.86 -0.82
CA PHE A 91 -0.98 7.58 -1.74
C PHE A 91 -1.48 8.88 -1.10
N ALA A 92 -1.77 9.87 -1.94
CA ALA A 92 -2.55 11.06 -1.61
C ALA A 92 -3.74 11.20 -2.56
N PHE A 93 -4.95 11.27 -2.00
CA PHE A 93 -6.20 11.44 -2.74
C PHE A 93 -6.92 12.71 -2.31
N THR A 94 -7.83 13.21 -3.13
CA THR A 94 -8.74 14.30 -2.72
C THR A 94 -10.07 13.74 -2.20
N VAL A 95 -10.79 14.54 -1.41
CA VAL A 95 -12.15 14.22 -0.98
C VAL A 95 -13.07 14.02 -2.20
N ALA A 96 -12.92 14.85 -3.24
CA ALA A 96 -13.70 14.74 -4.47
C ALA A 96 -13.47 13.39 -5.19
N GLU A 97 -12.24 12.87 -5.22
CA GLU A 97 -11.94 11.55 -5.79
C GLU A 97 -12.58 10.40 -5.00
N ALA A 98 -12.60 10.50 -3.67
CA ALA A 98 -13.26 9.53 -2.80
C ALA A 98 -14.79 9.57 -2.96
N ASP A 99 -15.37 10.78 -3.03
CA ASP A 99 -16.81 10.97 -3.24
C ASP A 99 -17.28 10.56 -4.64
N GLY A 100 -16.46 10.84 -5.66
CA GLY A 100 -16.67 10.48 -7.06
C GLY A 100 -16.41 8.99 -7.38
N ARG A 101 -16.04 8.17 -6.39
CA ARG A 101 -15.75 6.73 -6.55
C ARG A 101 -14.59 6.43 -7.51
N LEU A 102 -13.61 7.33 -7.60
CA LEU A 102 -12.44 7.15 -8.45
C LEU A 102 -11.32 6.37 -7.76
N ILE A 103 -11.40 6.19 -6.44
CA ILE A 103 -10.49 5.33 -5.69
C ILE A 103 -10.95 3.88 -5.83
N SER A 104 -10.02 3.00 -6.18
CA SER A 104 -10.28 1.57 -6.35
C SER A 104 -10.98 0.97 -5.12
N ALA A 105 -12.17 0.41 -5.32
CA ALA A 105 -12.96 -0.24 -4.28
C ALA A 105 -12.19 -1.32 -3.48
N PRO A 106 -11.41 -2.24 -4.10
CA PRO A 106 -10.66 -3.23 -3.33
C PRO A 106 -9.51 -2.64 -2.50
N GLU A 107 -8.94 -1.48 -2.87
CA GLU A 107 -7.98 -0.75 -2.02
C GLU A 107 -8.71 -0.06 -0.86
N LEU A 108 -9.78 0.70 -1.15
CA LEU A 108 -10.50 1.47 -0.12
C LEU A 108 -11.15 0.56 0.93
N ALA A 109 -11.65 -0.61 0.52
CA ALA A 109 -12.30 -1.57 1.42
C ALA A 109 -11.39 -2.11 2.54
N THR A 110 -10.06 -2.03 2.38
CA THR A 110 -9.10 -2.51 3.40
C THR A 110 -8.72 -1.44 4.41
N TRP A 111 -9.07 -0.18 4.18
CA TRP A 111 -8.61 0.94 5.00
C TRP A 111 -9.19 0.92 6.41
N SER A 112 -8.46 1.53 7.35
CA SER A 112 -8.98 1.89 8.67
C SER A 112 -8.60 3.32 9.04
N LEU A 113 -9.47 4.00 9.79
CA LEU A 113 -9.32 5.41 10.10
C LEU A 113 -8.23 5.64 11.17
N ILE A 114 -7.33 6.60 10.90
CA ILE A 114 -6.40 7.16 11.89
C ILE A 114 -7.03 8.43 12.49
N SER A 115 -7.40 9.37 11.63
CA SER A 115 -8.01 10.64 12.01
C SER A 115 -8.88 11.23 10.89
N GLY A 116 -9.74 12.18 11.24
CA GLY A 116 -10.72 12.80 10.32
C GLY A 116 -12.16 12.36 10.55
N SER A 117 -13.03 12.62 9.57
CA SER A 117 -14.47 12.34 9.65
C SER A 117 -14.79 10.84 9.57
N ALA A 118 -15.14 10.22 10.71
CA ALA A 118 -15.58 8.82 10.75
C ALA A 118 -16.83 8.56 9.90
N ARG A 119 -17.73 9.55 9.80
CA ARG A 119 -18.95 9.47 8.98
C ARG A 119 -18.61 9.34 7.49
N ASP A 120 -17.73 10.21 6.99
CA ASP A 120 -17.36 10.20 5.57
C ASP A 120 -16.54 8.96 5.23
N PHE A 121 -15.61 8.58 6.11
CA PHE A 121 -14.84 7.35 5.96
C PHE A 121 -15.75 6.12 5.89
N GLN A 122 -16.71 5.98 6.81
CA GLN A 122 -17.64 4.85 6.80
C GLN A 122 -18.52 4.86 5.56
N ARG A 123 -18.95 6.05 5.08
CA ARG A 123 -19.69 6.17 3.82
C ARG A 123 -18.89 5.62 2.64
N TRP A 124 -17.63 6.02 2.48
CA TRP A 124 -16.78 5.54 1.39
C TRP A 124 -16.50 4.05 1.53
N ARG A 125 -16.14 3.59 2.72
CA ARG A 125 -15.85 2.17 2.98
C ARG A 125 -17.05 1.27 2.70
N SER A 126 -18.25 1.63 3.19
CA SER A 126 -19.45 0.87 2.92
C SER A 126 -19.78 0.83 1.43
N ARG A 127 -19.61 1.94 0.70
CA ARG A 127 -19.78 1.95 -0.76
C ARG A 127 -18.80 1.01 -1.46
N ALA A 128 -17.52 1.04 -1.10
CA ALA A 128 -16.52 0.13 -1.66
C ALA A 128 -16.81 -1.34 -1.35
N GLN A 129 -17.26 -1.65 -0.13
CA GLN A 129 -17.62 -3.02 0.27
C GLN A 129 -18.87 -3.54 -0.44
N MET A 130 -19.86 -2.68 -0.70
CA MET A 130 -21.13 -3.05 -1.34
C MET A 130 -21.11 -2.96 -2.87
N ALA A 131 -20.09 -2.35 -3.48
CA ALA A 131 -19.98 -2.28 -4.93
C ALA A 131 -19.96 -3.70 -5.54
N PRO A 132 -20.56 -3.92 -6.72
CA PRO A 132 -20.44 -5.20 -7.41
C PRO A 132 -18.96 -5.60 -7.60
N TRP A 133 -18.69 -6.90 -7.57
CA TRP A 133 -17.37 -7.41 -7.94
C TRP A 133 -17.12 -7.18 -9.42
N CYS A 134 -15.98 -6.61 -9.78
CA CYS A 134 -15.62 -6.31 -11.17
C CYS A 134 -14.17 -6.72 -11.48
N GLU A 135 -13.71 -6.39 -12.69
CA GLU A 135 -12.36 -6.76 -13.15
C GLU A 135 -11.24 -6.02 -12.41
N VAL A 136 -11.51 -4.82 -11.89
CA VAL A 136 -10.57 -4.08 -11.05
C VAL A 136 -10.26 -4.88 -9.78
N ASP A 137 -11.25 -5.58 -9.21
CA ASP A 137 -11.03 -6.50 -8.09
C ASP A 137 -10.14 -7.66 -8.47
N GLU A 138 -10.45 -8.35 -9.58
CA GLU A 138 -9.65 -9.46 -10.09
C GLU A 138 -8.19 -9.03 -10.29
N ARG A 139 -7.97 -7.88 -10.94
CA ARG A 139 -6.64 -7.31 -11.20
C ARG A 139 -5.91 -7.00 -9.89
N PHE A 140 -6.59 -6.38 -8.92
CA PHE A 140 -6.02 -6.05 -7.63
C PHE A 140 -5.56 -7.29 -6.85
N TYR A 141 -6.46 -8.27 -6.65
CA TYR A 141 -6.15 -9.45 -5.85
C TYR A 141 -5.18 -10.40 -6.57
N ARG A 142 -5.30 -10.58 -7.89
CA ARG A 142 -4.31 -11.35 -8.65
C ARG A 142 -2.95 -10.65 -8.69
N GLY A 143 -2.93 -9.32 -8.75
CA GLY A 143 -1.70 -8.53 -8.61
C GLY A 143 -1.00 -8.76 -7.27
N ILE A 144 -1.75 -8.91 -6.17
CA ILE A 144 -1.20 -9.30 -4.87
C ILE A 144 -0.53 -10.68 -4.96
N LEU A 145 -1.21 -11.67 -5.52
CA LEU A 145 -0.67 -13.03 -5.66
C LEU A 145 0.57 -13.07 -6.55
N GLN A 146 0.51 -12.46 -7.74
CA GLN A 146 1.63 -12.38 -8.68
C GLN A 146 2.86 -11.74 -8.02
N ALA A 147 2.65 -10.68 -7.24
CA ALA A 147 3.71 -9.97 -6.53
C ALA A 147 4.46 -10.82 -5.50
N ARG A 148 3.84 -11.84 -4.89
CA ARG A 148 4.45 -12.69 -3.84
C ARG A 148 4.82 -14.09 -4.34
N LEU A 149 4.01 -14.68 -5.23
CA LEU A 149 4.18 -16.04 -5.73
C LEU A 149 5.03 -16.08 -7.00
N GLY A 150 4.82 -15.13 -7.92
CA GLY A 150 5.54 -15.05 -9.20
C GLY A 150 7.05 -14.82 -9.05
N GLY A 151 7.50 -14.43 -7.85
CA GLY A 151 8.91 -14.24 -7.49
C GLY A 151 9.49 -15.27 -6.51
N ARG A 152 8.75 -16.35 -6.15
CA ARG A 152 9.12 -17.33 -5.10
C ARG A 152 9.66 -16.65 -3.84
N TYR A 153 8.76 -16.14 -2.99
CA TYR A 153 9.09 -15.43 -1.76
C TYR A 153 10.30 -16.02 -1.01
N GLN A 154 11.25 -15.16 -0.67
CA GLN A 154 12.45 -15.50 0.07
C GLN A 154 12.49 -14.65 1.34
N LEU A 155 12.51 -15.30 2.51
CA LEU A 155 12.56 -14.61 3.79
C LEU A 155 13.78 -13.67 3.91
N ALA A 156 14.89 -14.01 3.25
CA ALA A 156 16.10 -13.17 3.24
C ALA A 156 15.93 -11.86 2.45
N ALA A 157 14.86 -11.71 1.65
CA ALA A 157 14.57 -10.48 0.92
C ALA A 157 13.79 -9.44 1.75
N ASP A 158 13.27 -9.83 2.92
CA ASP A 158 12.74 -8.89 3.90
C ASP A 158 13.90 -8.25 4.66
N SER A 159 14.03 -6.92 4.56
CA SER A 159 15.07 -6.18 5.27
C SER A 159 14.82 -6.28 6.79
N THR A 160 15.92 -6.42 7.52
CA THR A 160 15.96 -6.35 8.98
C THR A 160 16.67 -5.09 9.47
N ASP A 161 17.03 -4.17 8.56
CA ASP A 161 18.00 -3.09 8.85
C ASP A 161 17.47 -2.09 9.89
N ASN A 162 16.16 -1.84 9.91
CA ASN A 162 15.52 -0.92 10.87
C ASN A 162 14.90 -1.66 12.07
N VAL A 163 15.14 -2.97 12.22
CA VAL A 163 14.53 -3.77 13.30
C VAL A 163 15.40 -3.67 14.55
N VAL A 164 14.88 -2.97 15.55
CA VAL A 164 15.61 -2.67 16.81
C VAL A 164 15.61 -3.86 17.78
N GLU A 165 14.63 -4.77 17.68
CA GLU A 165 14.41 -5.87 18.65
C GLU A 165 13.90 -7.18 18.01
N ASP A 166 13.98 -8.29 18.75
CA ASP A 166 13.54 -9.66 18.41
C ASP A 166 13.45 -9.97 16.89
N LEU A 167 14.63 -10.06 16.26
CA LEU A 167 14.77 -10.46 14.86
C LEU A 167 14.10 -11.80 14.54
N THR A 168 14.00 -12.70 15.52
CA THR A 168 13.37 -14.00 15.30
C THR A 168 11.86 -13.85 15.21
N ALA A 169 11.24 -13.07 16.10
CA ALA A 169 9.82 -12.73 16.01
C ALA A 169 9.49 -11.94 14.74
N TYR A 170 10.32 -10.95 14.37
CA TYR A 170 10.16 -10.23 13.12
C TYR A 170 10.17 -11.17 11.90
N ARG A 171 11.11 -12.12 11.85
CA ARG A 171 11.15 -13.12 10.77
C ARG A 171 9.90 -14.02 10.75
N ARG A 172 9.33 -14.38 11.90
CA ARG A 172 8.04 -15.09 11.95
C ARG A 172 6.92 -14.21 11.40
N HIS A 173 6.92 -12.93 11.77
CA HIS A 173 5.97 -11.93 11.28
C HIS A 173 6.05 -11.75 9.76
N CYS A 174 7.24 -11.65 9.16
CA CYS A 174 7.39 -11.55 7.70
C CYS A 174 6.73 -12.74 6.99
N VAL A 175 6.99 -13.97 7.45
CA VAL A 175 6.38 -15.17 6.87
C VAL A 175 4.85 -15.15 7.02
N ALA A 176 4.34 -14.88 8.21
CA ALA A 176 2.92 -14.94 8.48
C ALA A 176 2.14 -13.79 7.83
N TRP A 177 2.67 -12.56 7.93
CA TRP A 177 1.92 -11.32 7.71
C TRP A 177 2.34 -10.53 6.46
N HIS A 178 3.56 -10.74 5.94
CA HIS A 178 4.01 -10.17 4.66
C HIS A 178 3.92 -11.15 3.49
N TYR A 179 4.05 -12.45 3.77
CA TYR A 179 3.96 -13.48 2.75
C TYR A 179 2.60 -14.18 2.74
N LEU A 180 2.27 -14.94 3.79
CA LEU A 180 1.07 -15.78 3.76
C LEU A 180 -0.23 -14.97 3.82
N ALA A 181 -0.44 -14.17 4.85
CA ALA A 181 -1.72 -13.53 5.08
C ALA A 181 -2.17 -12.62 3.91
N PRO A 182 -1.31 -11.85 3.23
CA PRO A 182 -1.69 -11.12 2.02
C PRO A 182 -2.11 -12.06 0.88
N CYS A 183 -1.44 -13.20 0.70
CA CYS A 183 -1.81 -14.18 -0.32
C CYS A 183 -3.13 -14.89 0.03
N TRP A 184 -3.34 -15.25 1.30
CA TRP A 184 -4.59 -15.84 1.78
C TRP A 184 -5.76 -14.86 1.64
N PHE A 185 -5.53 -13.59 1.97
CA PHE A 185 -6.46 -12.51 1.77
C PHE A 185 -6.91 -12.38 0.32
N ALA A 186 -5.96 -12.34 -0.62
CA ALA A 186 -6.27 -12.29 -2.03
C ALA A 186 -6.97 -13.57 -2.52
N ALA A 187 -6.54 -14.74 -2.06
CA ALA A 187 -7.16 -16.01 -2.38
C ALA A 187 -8.62 -16.09 -1.93
N ALA A 188 -8.90 -15.68 -0.69
CA ALA A 188 -10.23 -15.63 -0.13
C ALA A 188 -11.15 -14.71 -0.94
N ALA A 189 -10.65 -13.52 -1.28
CA ALA A 189 -11.42 -12.55 -2.05
C ALA A 189 -11.76 -13.10 -3.46
N LEU A 190 -10.78 -13.68 -4.16
CA LEU A 190 -10.98 -14.25 -5.49
C LEU A 190 -11.90 -15.49 -5.46
N ALA A 191 -11.72 -16.38 -4.48
CA ALA A 191 -12.51 -17.60 -4.37
C ALA A 191 -13.99 -17.32 -4.04
N THR A 192 -14.25 -16.27 -3.26
CA THR A 192 -15.61 -15.91 -2.84
C THR A 192 -16.24 -14.82 -3.71
N ARG A 193 -15.44 -14.14 -4.55
CA ARG A 193 -15.82 -12.92 -5.28
C ARG A 193 -16.39 -11.85 -4.35
N THR A 194 -15.81 -11.73 -3.14
CA THR A 194 -16.19 -10.72 -2.15
C THR A 194 -14.95 -9.99 -1.64
N ARG A 195 -15.08 -8.68 -1.41
CA ARG A 195 -14.00 -7.89 -0.82
C ARG A 195 -13.92 -8.20 0.67
N CYS A 196 -12.86 -8.90 1.06
CA CYS A 196 -12.56 -9.12 2.47
C CYS A 196 -12.08 -7.80 3.10
N PRO A 197 -12.46 -7.46 4.35
CA PRO A 197 -12.01 -6.23 4.99
C PRO A 197 -10.52 -6.24 5.37
N GLY A 198 -9.88 -7.41 5.51
CA GLY A 198 -8.47 -7.47 5.92
C GLY A 198 -7.90 -8.89 6.03
N LYS A 199 -6.61 -8.98 6.37
CA LYS A 199 -5.83 -10.23 6.45
C LYS A 199 -6.34 -11.17 7.54
N THR A 200 -6.58 -10.65 8.73
CA THR A 200 -7.13 -11.40 9.88
C THR A 200 -8.53 -11.92 9.58
N ALA A 201 -9.38 -11.07 8.98
CA ALA A 201 -10.73 -11.46 8.59
C ALA A 201 -10.70 -12.60 7.57
N ALA A 202 -9.80 -12.55 6.57
CA ALA A 202 -9.66 -13.61 5.58
C ALA A 202 -9.26 -14.96 6.22
N LEU A 203 -8.28 -14.97 7.12
CA LEU A 203 -7.87 -16.18 7.85
C LEU A 203 -8.96 -16.72 8.79
N THR A 204 -9.86 -15.84 9.25
CA THR A 204 -10.96 -16.22 10.14
C THR A 204 -12.16 -16.77 9.38
N GLN A 205 -12.52 -16.13 8.26
CA GLN A 205 -13.79 -16.36 7.57
C GLN A 205 -13.67 -17.36 6.42
N TRP A 206 -12.50 -17.46 5.78
CA TRP A 206 -12.29 -18.36 4.64
C TRP A 206 -11.28 -19.45 5.00
N ARG A 207 -11.82 -20.59 5.43
CA ARG A 207 -11.08 -21.80 5.81
C ARG A 207 -11.60 -22.99 4.99
N PRO A 208 -11.14 -23.15 3.74
CA PRO A 208 -11.56 -24.28 2.93
C PRO A 208 -11.04 -25.60 3.53
N ASP A 209 -11.76 -26.70 3.27
CA ASP A 209 -11.50 -28.00 3.89
C ASP A 209 -10.01 -28.38 3.90
N GLY A 210 -9.54 -28.75 5.09
CA GLY A 210 -8.17 -29.16 5.35
C GLY A 210 -7.20 -28.01 5.62
N LEU A 211 -7.66 -26.75 5.62
CA LEU A 211 -6.81 -25.57 5.87
C LEU A 211 -7.01 -24.89 7.23
N ASP A 212 -7.94 -25.35 8.06
CA ASP A 212 -8.25 -24.77 9.38
C ASP A 212 -7.02 -24.68 10.29
N ALA A 213 -6.28 -25.79 10.42
CA ALA A 213 -5.09 -25.84 11.25
C ALA A 213 -3.99 -24.86 10.78
N TYR A 214 -3.91 -24.60 9.47
CA TYR A 214 -2.98 -23.58 8.94
C TYR A 214 -3.46 -22.17 9.27
N ALA A 215 -4.74 -21.87 9.08
CA ALA A 215 -5.29 -20.57 9.43
C ALA A 215 -5.04 -20.25 10.92
N GLU A 216 -5.30 -21.21 11.80
CA GLU A 216 -5.05 -21.06 13.24
C GLU A 216 -3.57 -20.94 13.58
N LEU A 217 -2.71 -21.73 12.94
CA LEU A 217 -1.26 -21.62 13.05
C LEU A 217 -0.77 -20.20 12.77
N PHE A 218 -1.27 -19.56 11.71
CA PHE A 218 -0.83 -18.23 11.31
C PHE A 218 -1.50 -17.10 12.09
N LEU A 219 -2.74 -17.27 12.55
CA LEU A 219 -3.37 -16.35 13.51
C LEU A 219 -2.60 -16.31 14.84
N ARG A 220 -2.01 -17.45 15.26
CA ARG A 220 -1.24 -17.59 16.50
C ARG A 220 0.28 -17.64 16.28
N HIS A 221 0.78 -17.08 15.19
CA HIS A 221 2.21 -17.19 14.84
C HIS A 221 3.16 -16.50 15.83
N SER A 222 2.65 -15.56 16.61
CA SER A 222 3.36 -14.86 17.68
C SER A 222 3.38 -15.65 19.00
N GLU A 223 2.48 -16.62 19.17
CA GLU A 223 2.36 -17.41 20.40
C GLU A 223 3.39 -18.56 20.47
N SER A 224 3.70 -18.97 21.70
CA SER A 224 4.51 -20.17 21.97
C SER A 224 3.78 -21.45 21.58
N GLY A 225 4.52 -22.44 21.05
CA GLY A 225 3.98 -23.75 20.73
C GLY A 225 3.66 -24.60 21.96
N PRO A 226 3.16 -25.84 21.77
CA PRO A 226 2.80 -26.77 22.87
C PRO A 226 3.92 -27.01 23.87
N ASP A 227 5.18 -26.95 23.40
CA ASP A 227 6.39 -27.15 24.23
C ASP A 227 6.92 -25.84 24.85
N GLY A 228 6.13 -24.77 24.83
CA GLY A 228 6.52 -23.44 25.31
C GLY A 228 7.53 -22.70 24.43
N ARG A 229 7.97 -23.29 23.30
CA ARG A 229 8.92 -22.67 22.35
C ARG A 229 8.20 -22.06 21.14
N PRO A 230 8.55 -20.82 20.73
CA PRO A 230 8.07 -20.25 19.47
C PRO A 230 8.47 -21.12 18.27
N ARG A 231 7.57 -21.25 17.29
CA ARG A 231 7.85 -22.02 16.07
C ARG A 231 8.94 -21.36 15.23
N SER A 232 9.86 -22.16 14.67
CA SER A 232 10.93 -21.57 13.84
C SER A 232 10.39 -20.89 12.57
N PRO A 233 10.97 -19.77 12.11
CA PRO A 233 10.56 -19.12 10.85
C PRO A 233 10.60 -20.04 9.64
N ARG A 234 11.58 -20.97 9.59
CA ARG A 234 11.69 -21.98 8.51
C ARG A 234 10.51 -22.95 8.51
N HIS A 235 10.03 -23.36 9.68
CA HIS A 235 8.84 -24.22 9.78
C HIS A 235 7.60 -23.46 9.29
N LEU A 236 7.39 -22.22 9.75
CA LEU A 236 6.30 -21.37 9.28
C LEU A 236 6.35 -21.18 7.76
N LEU A 237 7.54 -20.97 7.18
CA LEU A 237 7.67 -20.75 5.74
C LEU A 237 7.28 -21.98 4.92
N ARG A 238 7.64 -23.18 5.39
CA ARG A 238 7.21 -24.44 4.76
C ARG A 238 5.70 -24.62 4.87
N ALA A 239 5.12 -24.38 6.05
CA ALA A 239 3.67 -24.42 6.25
C ALA A 239 2.94 -23.40 5.36
N ALA A 240 3.54 -22.22 5.17
CA ALA A 240 3.00 -21.18 4.32
C ALA A 240 2.96 -21.61 2.85
N HIS A 241 4.05 -22.19 2.34
CA HIS A 241 4.05 -22.70 0.97
C HIS A 241 3.00 -23.79 0.74
N VAL A 242 2.91 -24.76 1.64
CA VAL A 242 1.93 -25.87 1.52
C VAL A 242 0.51 -25.34 1.54
N SER A 243 0.19 -24.47 2.49
CA SER A 243 -1.16 -23.92 2.64
C SER A 243 -1.54 -22.98 1.51
N LEU A 244 -0.62 -22.13 1.02
CA LEU A 244 -0.87 -21.29 -0.15
C LEU A 244 -1.08 -22.12 -1.41
N GLN A 245 -0.25 -23.15 -1.67
CA GLN A 245 -0.49 -24.05 -2.81
C GLN A 245 -1.87 -24.70 -2.74
N ALA A 246 -2.31 -25.10 -1.56
CA ALA A 246 -3.64 -25.66 -1.37
C ALA A 246 -4.76 -24.62 -1.55
N ALA A 247 -4.58 -23.40 -1.04
CA ALA A 247 -5.52 -22.30 -1.20
C ALA A 247 -5.65 -21.86 -2.67
N MET A 248 -4.54 -21.82 -3.42
CA MET A 248 -4.54 -21.44 -4.84
C MET A 248 -5.40 -22.38 -5.69
N ARG A 249 -5.49 -23.68 -5.34
CA ARG A 249 -6.37 -24.64 -6.02
C ARG A 249 -7.87 -24.35 -5.85
N ARG A 250 -8.23 -23.43 -4.95
CA ARG A 250 -9.61 -23.00 -4.69
C ARG A 250 -9.97 -21.70 -5.40
N ILE A 251 -9.01 -21.08 -6.09
CA ILE A 251 -9.24 -19.84 -6.83
C ILE A 251 -9.73 -20.21 -8.24
N PRO A 252 -10.86 -19.65 -8.70
CA PRO A 252 -11.29 -19.80 -10.09
C PRO A 252 -10.25 -19.26 -11.07
N ASP A 253 -10.16 -19.87 -12.24
CA ASP A 253 -9.39 -19.32 -13.35
C ASP A 253 -9.85 -17.89 -13.65
N ALA A 254 -8.93 -17.09 -14.20
CA ALA A 254 -9.30 -15.76 -14.64
C ALA A 254 -10.38 -15.89 -15.73
N SER A 255 -11.55 -15.29 -15.48
CA SER A 255 -12.52 -15.01 -16.53
C SER A 255 -11.82 -14.20 -17.65
N HIS A 256 -12.32 -14.32 -18.88
CA HIS A 256 -11.86 -13.71 -20.16
C HIS A 256 -11.18 -12.31 -20.10
N PRO A 257 -10.39 -11.95 -21.14
CA PRO A 257 -9.51 -10.77 -21.12
C PRO A 257 -10.24 -9.47 -20.74
N PRO A 258 -9.53 -8.53 -20.09
CA PRO A 258 -10.12 -7.38 -19.44
C PRO A 258 -10.95 -6.54 -20.41
N ASP A 259 -12.21 -6.30 -20.07
CA ASP A 259 -13.05 -5.29 -20.71
C ASP A 259 -12.55 -3.91 -20.26
N THR A 260 -11.85 -3.21 -21.17
CA THR A 260 -11.29 -1.87 -20.94
C THR A 260 -12.38 -0.79 -20.99
N GLY A 261 -13.44 -0.96 -20.21
CA GLY A 261 -14.53 0.01 -20.08
C GLY A 261 -14.06 1.36 -19.53
N LYS A 262 -14.75 2.44 -19.89
CA LYS A 262 -14.43 3.82 -19.47
C LYS A 262 -14.29 4.01 -17.95
N GLU A 263 -15.03 3.24 -17.14
CA GLU A 263 -14.95 3.29 -15.67
C GLU A 263 -13.58 2.81 -15.12
N SER A 264 -12.88 1.90 -15.82
CA SER A 264 -11.54 1.46 -15.39
C SER A 264 -10.49 2.54 -15.65
N THR A 265 -10.62 3.32 -16.72
CA THR A 265 -9.69 4.39 -17.10
C THR A 265 -9.59 5.48 -16.03
N GLY A 266 -10.73 5.92 -15.49
CA GLY A 266 -10.78 6.94 -14.43
C GLY A 266 -10.12 6.47 -13.13
N THR A 267 -10.44 5.24 -12.73
CA THR A 267 -9.85 4.62 -11.54
C THR A 267 -8.35 4.40 -11.71
N ASP A 268 -7.91 3.87 -12.85
CA ASP A 268 -6.49 3.61 -13.14
C ASP A 268 -5.67 4.92 -13.15
N TRP A 269 -6.24 6.01 -13.68
CA TRP A 269 -5.63 7.35 -13.59
C TRP A 269 -5.49 7.80 -12.14
N VAL A 270 -6.59 7.83 -11.38
CA VAL A 270 -6.59 8.36 -10.00
C VAL A 270 -5.72 7.51 -9.07
N MET A 271 -5.73 6.20 -9.22
CA MET A 271 -4.83 5.33 -8.47
C MET A 271 -3.36 5.60 -8.82
N THR A 272 -3.04 5.81 -10.10
CA THR A 272 -1.66 6.12 -10.52
C THR A 272 -1.23 7.51 -10.05
N ALA A 273 -2.06 8.54 -10.23
CA ALA A 273 -1.82 9.90 -9.74
C ALA A 273 -1.68 9.91 -8.22
N GLY A 274 -2.58 9.25 -7.49
CA GLY A 274 -2.56 9.12 -6.03
C GLY A 274 -1.23 8.60 -5.51
N MET A 275 -0.71 7.58 -6.17
CA MET A 275 0.59 6.99 -5.85
C MET A 275 1.77 7.90 -6.24
N LEU A 276 1.69 8.62 -7.37
CA LEU A 276 2.77 9.51 -7.82
C LEU A 276 2.85 10.81 -7.01
N ARG A 277 1.72 11.29 -6.46
CA ARG A 277 1.62 12.51 -5.65
C ARG A 277 2.51 12.53 -4.42
N VAL A 278 2.87 11.37 -3.88
CA VAL A 278 3.71 11.26 -2.67
C VAL A 278 5.17 10.89 -2.97
N ARG A 279 5.53 10.69 -4.26
CA ARG A 279 6.84 10.14 -4.62
C ARG A 279 7.99 11.06 -4.28
N VAL A 280 7.82 12.35 -4.49
CA VAL A 280 8.84 13.34 -4.14
C VAL A 280 9.14 13.24 -2.63
N ALA A 281 8.12 13.15 -1.77
CA ALA A 281 8.33 13.00 -0.33
C ALA A 281 9.03 11.69 0.04
N ARG A 282 8.63 10.56 -0.56
CA ARG A 282 9.27 9.25 -0.37
C ARG A 282 10.74 9.29 -0.77
N TRP A 283 11.06 9.85 -1.93
CA TRP A 283 12.43 9.90 -2.42
C TRP A 283 13.30 10.86 -1.63
N LEU A 284 12.78 12.03 -1.23
CA LEU A 284 13.50 12.94 -0.33
C LEU A 284 13.83 12.21 0.98
N TYR A 285 12.87 11.52 1.59
CA TYR A 285 13.11 10.75 2.80
C TYR A 285 14.14 9.63 2.60
N TYR A 286 14.09 8.85 1.53
CA TYR A 286 15.09 7.78 1.31
C TYR A 286 16.48 8.30 0.96
N LEU A 287 16.58 9.46 0.32
CA LEU A 287 17.88 10.05 -0.04
C LEU A 287 18.56 10.72 1.17
N ASP A 288 17.79 11.09 2.17
CA ASP A 288 18.24 11.77 3.39
C ASP A 288 17.34 11.36 4.57
N PRO A 289 17.48 10.11 5.05
CA PRO A 289 16.74 9.63 6.20
C PRO A 289 17.34 10.15 7.51
N PRO A 290 16.61 10.12 8.63
CA PRO A 290 17.19 10.34 9.95
C PRO A 290 18.38 9.42 10.24
N SER A 291 19.31 9.89 11.08
CA SER A 291 20.48 9.11 11.49
C SER A 291 20.07 7.74 12.07
N GLY A 292 20.74 6.68 11.65
CA GLY A 292 20.47 5.31 12.08
C GLY A 292 19.33 4.60 11.36
N VAL A 293 18.67 5.26 10.38
CA VAL A 293 17.61 4.64 9.57
C VAL A 293 18.16 4.25 8.19
N ALA A 294 18.08 2.98 7.85
CA ALA A 294 18.45 2.44 6.55
C ALA A 294 17.28 2.54 5.57
N THR A 295 17.55 3.00 4.34
CA THR A 295 16.54 3.18 3.29
C THR A 295 17.01 2.75 1.89
N GLU A 296 18.24 2.26 1.75
CA GLU A 296 18.83 1.85 0.47
C GLU A 296 18.05 0.72 -0.19
N TYR A 297 17.50 -0.20 0.61
CA TYR A 297 16.63 -1.27 0.12
C TYR A 297 15.27 -0.74 -0.35
N LEU A 298 14.79 0.38 0.21
CA LEU A 298 13.55 1.04 -0.22
C LEU A 298 13.74 1.70 -1.57
N ILE A 299 14.88 2.36 -1.79
CA ILE A 299 15.27 2.90 -3.09
C ILE A 299 15.19 1.81 -4.17
N ARG A 300 15.75 0.62 -3.93
CA ARG A 300 15.71 -0.50 -4.90
C ARG A 300 14.29 -1.01 -5.16
N ARG A 301 13.41 -0.97 -4.15
CA ARG A 301 12.02 -1.45 -4.26
C ARG A 301 11.14 -0.53 -5.11
N GLU A 302 11.48 0.77 -5.22
CA GLU A 302 10.75 1.73 -6.06
C GLU A 302 10.61 1.28 -7.51
N ALA A 303 11.64 0.64 -8.08
CA ALA A 303 11.64 0.21 -9.48
C ALA A 303 10.39 -0.60 -9.88
N LYS A 304 9.87 -1.43 -8.97
CA LYS A 304 8.65 -2.21 -9.23
C LYS A 304 7.42 -1.32 -9.33
N GLU A 305 7.24 -0.41 -8.40
CA GLU A 305 6.07 0.49 -8.35
C GLU A 305 6.11 1.47 -9.53
N LEU A 306 7.28 2.00 -9.88
CA LEU A 306 7.46 2.92 -11.01
C LEU A 306 7.25 2.24 -12.36
N ARG A 307 7.72 1.01 -12.56
CA ARG A 307 7.39 0.25 -13.78
C ARG A 307 5.89 0.00 -13.92
N SER A 308 5.22 -0.36 -12.82
CA SER A 308 3.76 -0.58 -12.84
C SER A 308 3.01 0.71 -13.20
N ALA A 309 3.46 1.85 -12.66
CA ALA A 309 2.90 3.15 -12.97
C ALA A 309 3.09 3.52 -14.44
N ALA A 310 4.32 3.40 -14.96
CA ALA A 310 4.63 3.69 -16.35
C ALA A 310 3.81 2.80 -17.29
N GLN A 311 3.68 1.51 -16.99
CA GLN A 311 2.86 0.59 -17.79
C GLN A 311 1.38 1.01 -17.81
N THR A 312 0.83 1.38 -16.65
CA THR A 312 -0.57 1.84 -16.56
C THR A 312 -0.75 3.12 -17.38
N LEU A 313 0.17 4.08 -17.29
CA LEU A 313 0.12 5.31 -18.07
C LEU A 313 0.29 5.07 -19.58
N TYR A 314 1.11 4.10 -20.00
CA TYR A 314 1.21 3.73 -21.40
C TYR A 314 -0.08 3.10 -21.93
N THR A 315 -0.77 2.28 -21.13
CA THR A 315 -2.10 1.77 -21.46
C THR A 315 -3.13 2.91 -21.54
N LEU A 316 -3.13 3.84 -20.59
CA LEU A 316 -4.00 5.03 -20.63
C LEU A 316 -3.68 5.96 -21.80
N ALA A 317 -2.49 5.87 -22.37
CA ALA A 317 -2.02 6.69 -23.49
C ALA A 317 -2.30 6.07 -24.87
N GLU A 318 -3.05 4.97 -24.95
CA GLU A 318 -3.34 4.28 -26.21
C GLU A 318 -3.87 5.26 -27.27
N ASP A 319 -3.35 5.17 -28.50
CA ASP A 319 -3.60 6.05 -29.66
C ASP A 319 -3.25 7.54 -29.54
N ARG A 320 -3.05 8.10 -28.34
CA ARG A 320 -2.63 9.51 -28.09
C ARG A 320 -3.53 10.57 -28.75
N THR A 321 -4.79 10.25 -28.98
CA THR A 321 -5.73 11.10 -29.74
C THR A 321 -6.38 12.16 -28.86
N SER A 322 -6.65 11.85 -27.59
CA SER A 322 -7.23 12.78 -26.61
C SER A 322 -6.18 13.56 -25.80
N PRO A 323 -6.53 14.74 -25.24
CA PRO A 323 -5.68 15.46 -24.29
C PRO A 323 -5.25 14.60 -23.09
N VAL A 324 -6.16 13.81 -22.52
CA VAL A 324 -5.89 12.84 -21.44
C VAL A 324 -4.79 11.86 -21.83
N GLN A 325 -4.93 11.17 -22.97
CA GLN A 325 -3.94 10.20 -23.45
C GLN A 325 -2.57 10.86 -23.70
N ARG A 326 -2.55 12.08 -24.26
CA ARG A 326 -1.29 12.82 -24.46
C ARG A 326 -0.61 13.17 -23.14
N LEU A 327 -1.38 13.58 -22.13
CA LEU A 327 -0.85 13.88 -20.81
C LEU A 327 -0.32 12.62 -20.12
N SER A 328 -1.03 11.49 -20.18
CA SER A 328 -0.53 10.18 -19.71
C SER A 328 0.77 9.78 -20.39
N ALA A 329 0.87 9.92 -21.72
CA ALA A 329 2.07 9.58 -22.48
C ALA A 329 3.28 10.42 -22.04
N ARG A 330 3.08 11.72 -21.84
CA ARG A 330 4.11 12.63 -21.36
C ARG A 330 4.55 12.27 -19.95
N MET A 331 3.61 12.03 -19.04
CA MET A 331 3.93 11.64 -17.67
C MET A 331 4.65 10.28 -17.61
N ALA A 332 4.23 9.30 -18.41
CA ALA A 332 4.90 7.99 -18.51
C ALA A 332 6.38 8.14 -18.90
N GLY A 333 6.69 9.05 -19.83
CA GLY A 333 8.05 9.37 -20.25
C GLY A 333 8.93 10.01 -19.17
N LEU A 334 8.35 10.51 -18.08
CA LEU A 334 9.08 11.08 -16.94
C LEU A 334 9.41 10.04 -15.85
N ILE A 335 8.86 8.82 -15.94
CA ILE A 335 9.02 7.78 -14.92
C ILE A 335 10.19 6.86 -15.30
N PRO A 336 11.18 6.66 -14.41
CA PRO A 336 12.26 5.71 -14.69
C PRO A 336 11.72 4.27 -14.64
N THR A 337 12.01 3.49 -15.68
CA THR A 337 11.59 2.07 -15.79
C THR A 337 12.70 1.07 -15.45
N GLY A 338 13.95 1.54 -15.37
CA GLY A 338 15.11 0.73 -15.01
C GLY A 338 15.23 0.43 -13.51
N PRO A 339 16.34 -0.17 -13.08
CA PRO A 339 16.70 -0.26 -11.67
C PRO A 339 16.78 1.14 -11.04
N THR A 340 16.32 1.27 -9.80
CA THR A 340 16.36 2.52 -9.05
C THR A 340 17.56 2.53 -8.10
N THR A 341 18.39 3.57 -8.22
CA THR A 341 19.48 3.91 -7.29
C THR A 341 19.27 5.31 -6.73
N ALA A 342 20.10 5.73 -5.77
CA ALA A 342 20.05 7.10 -5.25
C ALA A 342 20.23 8.13 -6.38
N ASP A 343 21.12 7.86 -7.33
CA ASP A 343 21.35 8.76 -8.47
C ASP A 343 20.17 8.75 -9.44
N THR A 344 19.51 7.61 -9.65
CA THR A 344 18.25 7.56 -10.42
C THR A 344 17.21 8.48 -9.78
N LEU A 345 17.01 8.39 -8.46
CA LEU A 345 16.01 9.21 -7.76
C LEU A 345 16.36 10.70 -7.84
N ARG A 346 17.63 11.09 -7.61
CA ARG A 346 18.08 12.49 -7.75
C ARG A 346 17.88 13.03 -9.17
N ALA A 347 18.23 12.23 -10.18
CA ALA A 347 18.05 12.61 -11.58
C ALA A 347 16.56 12.76 -11.93
N THR A 348 15.70 11.84 -11.46
CA THR A 348 14.25 11.91 -11.67
C THR A 348 13.63 13.12 -10.96
N LEU A 349 14.02 13.41 -9.71
CA LEU A 349 13.59 14.63 -9.00
C LEU A 349 13.93 15.90 -9.79
N ALA A 350 15.19 16.02 -10.25
CA ALA A 350 15.62 17.15 -11.05
C ALA A 350 14.88 17.22 -12.40
N HIS A 351 14.56 16.08 -13.00
CA HIS A 351 13.80 16.04 -14.24
C HIS A 351 12.34 16.46 -14.06
N TRP A 352 11.67 15.98 -13.01
CA TRP A 352 10.31 16.36 -12.66
C TRP A 352 10.21 17.84 -12.34
N HIS A 353 11.18 18.41 -11.62
CA HIS A 353 11.27 19.85 -11.39
C HIS A 353 11.33 20.66 -12.70
N ARG A 354 12.17 20.24 -13.66
CA ARG A 354 12.22 20.88 -14.99
C ARG A 354 10.94 20.70 -15.81
N GLN A 355 10.17 19.65 -15.54
CA GLN A 355 8.90 19.33 -16.21
C GLN A 355 7.68 19.63 -15.32
N LYS A 356 7.82 20.56 -14.37
CA LYS A 356 6.82 20.90 -13.35
C LYS A 356 5.41 21.12 -13.91
N PRO A 357 5.19 21.78 -15.06
CA PRO A 357 3.85 21.91 -15.61
C PRO A 357 3.19 20.56 -15.93
N ILE A 358 3.92 19.63 -16.56
CA ILE A 358 3.40 18.30 -16.91
C ILE A 358 3.03 17.52 -15.65
N VAL A 359 3.95 17.52 -14.68
CA VAL A 359 3.77 16.80 -13.42
C VAL A 359 2.58 17.37 -12.66
N ARG A 360 2.51 18.70 -12.49
CA ARG A 360 1.39 19.36 -11.82
C ARG A 360 0.06 19.05 -12.51
N ASP A 361 -0.02 19.23 -13.82
CA ASP A 361 -1.28 19.04 -14.55
C ASP A 361 -1.76 17.57 -14.42
N PHE A 362 -0.87 16.59 -14.52
CA PHE A 362 -1.24 15.18 -14.33
C PHE A 362 -1.67 14.86 -12.88
N LEU A 363 -0.98 15.41 -11.89
CA LEU A 363 -1.25 15.11 -10.48
C LEU A 363 -2.46 15.89 -9.93
N SER A 364 -2.83 17.03 -10.50
CA SER A 364 -3.95 17.85 -10.00
C SER A 364 -5.29 17.57 -10.67
N LEU A 365 -5.30 16.99 -11.86
CA LEU A 365 -6.51 16.81 -12.67
C LEU A 365 -6.99 15.35 -12.66
N THR A 366 -8.31 15.18 -12.74
CA THR A 366 -8.96 13.93 -13.11
C THR A 366 -9.17 13.87 -14.63
N PRO A 367 -9.46 12.70 -15.22
CA PRO A 367 -9.73 12.61 -16.66
C PRO A 367 -10.86 13.51 -17.14
N ASP A 368 -11.88 13.75 -16.29
CA ASP A 368 -13.01 14.63 -16.61
C ASP A 368 -12.59 16.12 -16.60
N ASP A 369 -11.64 16.53 -15.76
CA ASP A 369 -11.12 17.91 -15.76
C ASP A 369 -10.31 18.24 -17.02
N VAL A 370 -9.74 17.20 -17.66
CA VAL A 370 -8.90 17.33 -18.87
C VAL A 370 -9.76 17.29 -20.15
N ASN A 371 -10.96 16.71 -20.09
CA ASN A 371 -11.98 16.72 -21.14
C ASN A 371 -13.31 17.25 -20.56
N PRO A 372 -13.46 18.58 -20.40
CA PRO A 372 -14.71 19.16 -19.90
C PRO A 372 -15.91 18.94 -20.83
#